data_AF-A0A4V4L0Y8-F1
#
_entry.id   AF-A0A4V4L0Y8-F1
#
_cell.length_a   1.000
_cell.length_b   1.000
_cell.length_c   1.000
_cell.angle_alpha   90.00
_cell.angle_beta   90.00
_cell.angle_gamma   90.00
#
_symmetry.space_group_name_H-M   'P 1'
#
loop_
_entity.id
_entity.type
_entity.pdbx_description
1 polymer ?
#
loop_
_entity_poly.entity_id
_entity_poly.type
_entity_poly.pdbx_seq_one_letter_code
_entity_poly.pdbx_strand_id
1 'polypeptide(L)'
;MFAGLLEAFGDTQPLPATLTTLDEIITDFIIETCHSAAICASYSRRQKIKVDDFKWVLRRDAKKLGRVTEIFFAEKILKDNRKAFDIGTGEGLVQGKKGAVKELGVEEEGEEGGRKRKKRKTEA
;
A
#
# COMPACT_ATOMS: atom_id res chain seq x y z
N MET A 1 -4.35 -23.96 -3.86
CA MET A 1 -4.04 -22.54 -3.58
C MET A 1 -3.56 -21.82 -4.85
N PHE A 2 -2.59 -22.36 -5.60
CA PHE A 2 -2.07 -21.72 -6.82
C PHE A 2 -2.95 -21.84 -8.07
N ALA A 3 -3.89 -22.79 -8.13
CA ALA A 3 -4.82 -22.90 -9.27
C ALA A 3 -5.67 -21.63 -9.45
N GLY A 4 -6.17 -21.05 -8.36
CA GLY A 4 -6.93 -19.78 -8.41
C GLY A 4 -6.09 -18.58 -8.82
N LEU A 5 -4.77 -18.62 -8.61
CA LEU A 5 -3.87 -17.59 -9.14
C LEU A 5 -3.83 -17.66 -10.67
N LEU A 6 -3.61 -18.86 -11.23
CA LEU A 6 -3.58 -19.06 -12.68
C LEU A 6 -4.93 -18.74 -13.32
N GLU A 7 -6.03 -19.09 -12.66
CA GLU A 7 -7.38 -18.74 -13.11
C GLU A 7 -7.62 -17.23 -13.13
N ALA A 8 -7.15 -16.49 -12.12
CA ALA A 8 -7.20 -15.03 -12.11
C ALA A 8 -6.37 -14.39 -13.26
N PHE A 9 -5.36 -15.12 -13.77
CA PHE A 9 -4.59 -14.73 -14.96
C PHE A 9 -5.19 -15.27 -16.27
N GLY A 10 -6.34 -15.94 -16.23
CA GLY A 10 -7.10 -16.40 -17.39
C GLY A 10 -6.89 -17.87 -17.77
N ASP A 11 -6.19 -18.65 -16.94
CA ASP A 11 -6.15 -20.11 -17.11
C ASP A 11 -7.51 -20.72 -16.72
N THR A 12 -7.86 -21.88 -17.27
CA THR A 12 -9.13 -22.54 -16.99
C THR A 12 -8.95 -23.94 -16.42
N GLN A 13 -7.90 -24.66 -16.81
CA GLN A 13 -7.57 -25.98 -16.27
C GLN A 13 -6.05 -26.21 -16.27
N PRO A 14 -5.33 -25.61 -15.31
CA PRO A 14 -3.89 -25.79 -15.20
C PRO A 14 -3.53 -27.25 -14.95
N LEU A 15 -2.53 -27.75 -15.68
CA LEU A 15 -1.99 -29.08 -15.49
C LEU A 15 -1.38 -29.24 -14.08
N PRO A 16 -1.48 -30.42 -13.44
CA PRO A 16 -0.89 -30.65 -12.11
C PRO A 16 0.63 -30.39 -12.05
N ALA A 17 1.34 -30.71 -13.13
CA ALA A 17 2.77 -30.44 -13.24
C ALA A 17 3.07 -28.93 -13.19
N THR A 18 2.30 -28.11 -13.91
CA THR A 18 2.44 -26.64 -13.90
C THR A 18 2.24 -26.07 -12.49
N LEU A 19 1.25 -26.57 -11.75
CA LEU A 19 1.01 -26.13 -10.38
C LEU A 19 2.18 -26.45 -9.45
N THR A 20 2.77 -27.64 -9.61
CA THR A 20 3.90 -28.10 -8.80
C THR A 20 5.14 -27.26 -9.11
N THR A 21 5.48 -27.09 -10.39
CA THR A 21 6.61 -26.25 -10.81
C THR A 21 6.43 -24.80 -10.39
N LEU A 22 5.21 -24.26 -10.47
CA LEU A 22 4.92 -22.90 -10.02
C LEU A 22 5.12 -22.74 -8.51
N ASP A 23 4.72 -23.73 -7.72
CA ASP A 23 4.92 -23.74 -6.27
C ASP A 23 6.41 -23.74 -5.90
N GLU A 24 7.22 -24.57 -6.57
CA GLU A 24 8.68 -24.60 -6.41
C GLU A 24 9.30 -23.23 -6.72
N ILE A 25 8.98 -22.65 -7.89
CA ILE A 25 9.51 -21.34 -8.32
C ILE A 25 9.13 -20.23 -7.34
N ILE A 26 7.86 -20.20 -6.89
CA ILE A 26 7.38 -19.15 -5.98
C ILE A 26 8.02 -19.31 -4.60
N THR A 27 8.14 -20.54 -4.11
CA THR A 27 8.76 -20.84 -2.82
C THR A 27 10.22 -20.41 -2.81
N ASP A 28 10.98 -20.76 -3.84
CA ASP A 28 12.38 -20.32 -3.98
C ASP A 28 12.49 -18.80 -4.03
N PHE A 29 11.64 -18.14 -4.82
CA PHE A 29 11.62 -16.67 -4.89
C PHE A 29 11.37 -16.02 -3.51
N ILE A 30 10.44 -16.57 -2.72
CA ILE A 30 10.13 -16.06 -1.37
C ILE A 30 11.34 -16.24 -0.45
N ILE A 31 11.97 -17.42 -0.47
CA ILE A 31 13.12 -17.74 0.39
C ILE A 31 14.31 -16.82 0.05
N GLU A 32 14.65 -16.69 -1.22
CA GLU A 32 15.75 -15.82 -1.68
C GLU A 32 15.52 -14.35 -1.34
N THR A 33 14.28 -13.88 -1.50
CA THR A 33 13.89 -12.51 -1.13
C THR A 33 14.02 -12.28 0.37
N CYS A 34 13.60 -13.26 1.19
CA CYS A 34 13.73 -13.19 2.64
C CYS A 34 15.19 -13.19 3.10
N HIS A 35 16.05 -14.02 2.49
CA HIS A 35 17.49 -14.02 2.77
C HIS A 35 18.11 -12.66 2.42
N SER A 36 17.77 -12.10 1.25
CA SER A 36 18.24 -10.78 0.84
C SER A 36 17.81 -9.68 1.82
N ALA A 37 16.55 -9.72 2.29
CA ALA A 37 16.04 -8.78 3.27
C ALA A 37 16.72 -8.94 4.64
N ALA A 38 17.01 -10.18 5.06
CA ALA A 38 17.73 -10.48 6.28
C ALA A 38 19.17 -9.93 6.25
N ILE A 39 19.85 -10.02 5.10
CA ILE A 39 21.17 -9.41 4.89
C ILE A 39 21.09 -7.89 5.04
N CYS A 40 20.06 -7.25 4.48
CA CYS A 40 19.86 -5.80 4.60
C CYS A 40 19.62 -5.38 6.07
N ALA A 41 18.79 -6.14 6.80
CA ALA A 41 18.57 -5.90 8.23
C ALA A 41 19.86 -6.06 9.04
N SER A 42 20.65 -7.10 8.73
CA SER A 42 21.93 -7.39 9.38
C SER A 42 22.96 -6.29 9.12
N TYR A 43 23.01 -5.72 7.91
CA TYR A 43 23.86 -4.57 7.59
C TYR A 43 23.52 -3.34 8.44
N SER A 44 22.24 -3.19 8.79
CA SER A 44 21.75 -2.18 9.73
C SER A 44 21.92 -2.59 11.22
N ARG A 45 22.64 -3.68 11.51
CA ARG A 45 22.82 -4.27 12.86
C ARG A 45 21.50 -4.62 13.56
N ARG A 46 20.47 -4.97 12.79
CA ARG A 46 19.17 -5.40 13.31
C ARG A 46 18.97 -6.88 13.08
N GLN A 47 18.49 -7.57 14.12
CA GLN A 47 18.05 -8.96 13.99
C GLN A 47 16.60 -9.08 13.49
N LYS A 48 15.78 -8.04 13.71
CA LYS A 48 14.41 -7.98 13.20
C LYS A 48 14.36 -7.37 11.80
N ILE A 49 13.77 -8.10 10.88
CA ILE A 49 13.47 -7.67 9.51
C ILE A 49 12.27 -6.72 9.54
N LYS A 50 12.34 -5.63 8.78
CA LYS A 50 11.28 -4.64 8.60
C LYS A 50 10.80 -4.63 7.15
N VAL A 51 9.63 -4.03 6.92
CA VAL A 51 9.07 -3.84 5.56
C VAL A 51 10.03 -3.05 4.66
N ASP A 52 10.76 -2.09 5.21
CA ASP A 52 11.71 -1.29 4.42
C ASP A 52 12.91 -2.11 3.91
N ASP A 53 13.25 -3.22 4.57
CA ASP A 53 14.29 -4.13 4.07
C ASP A 53 13.82 -4.81 2.76
N PHE A 54 12.53 -5.17 2.65
CA PHE A 54 11.95 -5.70 1.42
C PHE A 54 11.85 -4.63 0.32
N LYS A 55 11.48 -3.39 0.66
CA LYS A 55 11.50 -2.26 -0.29
C LYS A 55 12.91 -2.04 -0.86
N TRP A 56 13.93 -2.16 0.00
CA TRP A 56 15.31 -2.06 -0.43
C TRP A 56 15.74 -3.18 -1.37
N VAL A 57 15.36 -4.44 -1.07
CA VAL A 57 15.61 -5.58 -1.98
C VAL A 57 14.95 -5.36 -3.35
N LEU A 58 13.72 -4.85 -3.36
CA LEU A 58 12.95 -4.61 -4.58
C LEU A 58 13.34 -3.33 -5.35
N ARG A 59 14.30 -2.53 -4.85
CA ARG A 59 14.65 -1.21 -5.44
C ARG A 59 15.08 -1.22 -6.90
N ARG A 60 15.53 -2.37 -7.41
CA ARG A 60 15.94 -2.53 -8.81
C ARG A 60 14.77 -2.79 -9.75
N ASP A 61 13.62 -3.22 -9.23
CA ASP A 61 12.41 -3.46 -10.02
C ASP A 61 11.35 -2.42 -9.63
N ALA A 62 11.34 -1.31 -10.37
CA ALA A 62 10.43 -0.19 -10.12
C ALA A 62 8.94 -0.62 -10.17
N LYS A 63 8.58 -1.60 -11.00
CA LYS A 63 7.20 -2.08 -11.14
C LYS A 63 6.76 -2.89 -9.92
N LYS A 64 7.63 -3.77 -9.40
CA LYS A 64 7.32 -4.51 -8.17
C LYS A 64 7.31 -3.59 -6.95
N LEU A 65 8.27 -2.67 -6.87
CA LEU A 65 8.33 -1.70 -5.77
C LEU A 65 7.08 -0.80 -5.75
N GLY A 66 6.69 -0.26 -6.91
CA GLY A 66 5.48 0.57 -7.06
C GLY A 66 4.21 -0.14 -6.58
N ARG A 67 3.98 -1.38 -7.05
CA ARG A 67 2.85 -2.20 -6.61
C ARG A 67 2.85 -2.43 -5.10
N VAL A 68 4.00 -2.75 -4.51
CA VAL A 68 4.10 -2.92 -3.05
C VAL A 68 3.76 -1.62 -2.32
N THR A 69 4.26 -0.48 -2.78
CA THR A 69 3.95 0.81 -2.16
C THR A 69 2.47 1.19 -2.27
N GLU A 70 1.83 0.92 -3.40
CA GLU A 70 0.39 1.15 -3.61
C GLU A 70 -0.47 0.29 -2.68
N ILE A 71 -0.12 -1.00 -2.51
CA ILE A 71 -0.84 -1.91 -1.61
C ILE A 71 -0.78 -1.42 -0.16
N PHE A 72 0.40 -1.04 0.33
CA PHE A 72 0.54 -0.50 1.69
C PHE A 72 -0.22 0.81 1.89
N PHE A 73 -0.26 1.65 0.85
CA PHE A 73 -1.00 2.90 0.88
C PHE A 73 -2.52 2.66 0.93
N ALA A 74 -3.04 1.75 0.11
CA ALA A 74 -4.44 1.35 0.15
C ALA A 74 -4.82 0.75 1.51
N GLU A 75 -3.94 -0.05 2.12
CA GLU A 75 -4.15 -0.60 3.46
C GLU A 75 -4.23 0.51 4.51
N LYS A 76 -3.37 1.54 4.43
CA LYS A 76 -3.43 2.71 5.31
C LYS A 76 -4.77 3.44 5.18
N ILE A 77 -5.21 3.71 3.95
CA ILE A 77 -6.51 4.34 3.68
C ILE A 77 -7.66 3.53 4.29
N LEU A 78 -7.67 2.20 4.09
CA LEU A 78 -8.71 1.33 4.64
C LEU A 78 -8.73 1.37 6.18
N LYS A 79 -7.56 1.36 6.83
CA LYS A 79 -7.45 1.46 8.28
C LYS A 79 -7.96 2.80 8.80
N ASP A 80 -7.61 3.90 8.14
CA ASP A 80 -8.04 5.24 8.54
C ASP A 80 -9.54 5.44 8.34
N ASN A 81 -10.09 4.94 7.22
CA ASN A 81 -11.54 4.91 6.98
C ASN A 81 -12.29 4.11 8.04
N ARG A 82 -11.74 2.96 8.46
CA ARG A 82 -12.36 2.14 9.52
C ARG A 82 -12.39 2.87 10.86
N LYS A 83 -11.32 3.60 11.22
CA LYS A 83 -11.28 4.42 12.44
C LYS A 83 -12.27 5.60 12.37
N ALA A 84 -12.36 6.25 11.22
CA ALA A 84 -13.29 7.36 11.01
C ALA A 84 -14.76 6.93 11.19
N PHE A 85 -15.10 5.70 10.77
CA PHE A 85 -16.42 5.14 10.95
C PHE A 85 -16.73 4.80 12.42
N ASP A 86 -15.74 4.30 13.17
CA ASP A 86 -15.89 3.90 14.57
C ASP A 86 -16.11 5.10 15.52
N ILE A 87 -15.64 6.30 15.13
CA ILE A 87 -15.76 7.54 15.92
C ILE A 87 -17.09 8.28 15.64
N GLY A 88 -17.96 7.74 14.78
CA GLY A 88 -19.35 8.22 14.61
C GLY A 88 -19.50 9.63 14.03
N THR A 89 -18.45 10.22 13.47
CA THR A 89 -18.52 11.56 12.85
C THR A 89 -18.53 11.39 11.32
N GLY A 90 -19.67 11.68 10.68
CA GLY A 90 -19.88 11.56 9.23
C GLY A 90 -19.01 12.48 8.34
N GLU A 91 -17.92 13.05 8.86
CA GLU A 91 -17.00 13.98 8.19
C GLU A 91 -15.68 13.32 7.75
N GLY A 92 -15.39 12.08 8.18
CA GLY A 92 -14.06 11.47 8.05
C GLY A 92 -13.59 11.06 6.64
N LEU A 93 -14.51 10.88 5.69
CA LEU A 93 -14.18 10.51 4.30
C LEU A 93 -13.34 11.57 3.58
N VAL A 94 -13.50 12.85 3.93
CA VAL A 94 -12.82 13.98 3.28
C VAL A 94 -11.38 14.13 3.77
N GLN A 95 -11.11 13.74 5.02
CA GLN A 95 -9.80 13.92 5.65
C GLN A 95 -8.81 12.82 5.25
N GLY A 96 -9.29 11.59 5.07
CA GLY A 96 -8.48 10.47 4.56
C GLY A 96 -7.90 10.72 3.17
N LYS A 97 -8.72 11.29 2.25
CA LYS A 97 -8.26 11.69 0.92
C LYS A 97 -7.19 12.79 0.97
N LYS A 98 -7.39 13.83 1.79
CA LYS A 98 -6.46 14.97 1.93
C LYS A 98 -5.11 14.60 2.57
N GLY A 99 -5.10 13.66 3.52
CA GLY A 99 -3.85 13.11 4.08
C GLY A 99 -3.07 12.26 3.08
N ALA A 100 -3.79 11.49 2.27
CA ALA A 100 -3.25 10.63 1.22
C ALA A 100 -2.54 11.42 0.09
N VAL A 101 -3.18 12.47 -0.44
CA VAL A 101 -2.59 13.32 -1.50
C VAL A 101 -1.36 14.09 -1.03
N LYS A 102 -1.33 14.52 0.24
CA LYS A 102 -0.21 15.27 0.82
C LYS A 102 1.06 14.43 1.01
N GLU A 103 0.95 13.15 1.37
CA GLU A 103 2.12 12.27 1.49
C GLU A 103 2.69 11.81 0.14
N LEU A 104 1.88 11.84 -0.92
CA LEU A 104 2.30 11.48 -2.28
C LEU A 104 2.84 12.68 -3.09
N GLY A 105 2.88 13.89 -2.52
CA GLY A 105 3.36 15.08 -3.22
C GLY A 105 2.50 15.47 -4.43
N VAL A 106 1.23 15.03 -4.45
CA VAL A 106 0.27 15.41 -5.49
C VAL A 106 -0.42 16.69 -5.02
N GLU A 107 -0.14 17.80 -5.69
CA GLU A 107 -0.83 19.07 -5.43
C GLU A 107 -2.31 18.91 -5.83
N GLU A 108 -3.24 19.11 -4.88
CA GLU A 108 -4.65 19.26 -5.23
C GLU A 108 -4.82 20.59 -5.97
N GLU A 109 -5.09 20.56 -7.28
CA GLU A 109 -5.73 21.69 -7.94
C GLU A 109 -7.11 21.88 -7.30
N GLY A 110 -7.23 22.97 -6.54
CA GLY A 110 -8.40 23.28 -5.74
C GLY A 110 -9.61 23.60 -6.60
N GLU A 111 -10.71 22.89 -6.35
CA GLU A 111 -12.02 23.30 -6.82
C GLU A 111 -12.61 24.34 -5.86
N GLU A 112 -12.80 25.54 -6.41
CA GLU A 112 -13.30 26.74 -5.76
C GLU A 112 -14.80 26.61 -5.46
N GLY A 113 -15.25 26.94 -4.23
CA GLY A 113 -16.67 27.19 -4.01
C GLY A 113 -17.16 27.11 -2.57
N GLY A 114 -17.46 28.26 -1.95
CA GLY A 114 -18.33 28.30 -0.76
C GLY A 114 -18.16 29.49 0.16
N ARG A 115 -18.74 30.65 -0.23
CA ARG A 115 -18.86 31.88 0.57
C ARG A 115 -19.30 31.63 2.03
N LYS A 116 -18.53 32.13 3.02
CA LYS A 116 -19.04 32.44 4.37
C LYS A 116 -18.86 33.92 4.72
N ARG A 117 -20.01 34.54 5.00
CA ARG A 117 -20.25 35.95 5.31
C ARG A 117 -19.36 36.49 6.44
N LYS A 118 -18.71 37.62 6.17
CA LYS A 118 -18.00 38.48 7.15
C LYS A 118 -19.02 39.13 8.10
N LYS A 119 -19.12 38.64 9.33
CA LYS A 119 -19.91 39.29 10.40
C LYS A 119 -19.05 40.42 10.98
N ARG A 120 -19.34 41.68 10.61
CA ARG A 120 -18.76 42.87 11.24
C ARG A 120 -19.26 42.92 12.69
N LYS A 121 -18.34 42.97 13.66
CA LYS A 121 -18.65 43.29 15.05
C LYS A 121 -18.49 44.80 15.20
N THR A 122 -19.58 45.46 15.55
CA THR A 122 -19.69 46.87 15.90
C THR A 122 -19.06 47.09 17.28
N GLU A 123 -18.20 48.09 17.41
CA GLU A 123 -17.82 48.71 18.68
C GLU A 123 -18.35 50.15 18.67
N ALA A 124 -19.20 50.47 19.64
CA ALA A 124 -19.45 51.79 20.23
C ALA A 124 -20.31 51.59 21.48
#